data_AF-A0A925SQT8-F1
#
_entry.id   AF-A0A925SQT8-F1
#
_cell.length_a   1.000
_cell.length_b   1.000
_cell.length_c   1.000
_cell.angle_alpha   90.00
_cell.angle_beta   90.00
_cell.angle_gamma   90.00
#
_symmetry.space_group_name_H-M   'P 1'
#
loop_
_entity.id
_entity.type
_entity.pdbx_description
1 polymer ?
#
loop_
_entity_poly.entity_id
_entity_poly.type
_entity_poly.pdbx_seq_one_letter_code
_entity_poly.pdbx_strand_id
1 'polypeptide(L)'
;MNDFVVIKKADGTRLMPEETVDLFRESKRYIFETLAAAGDKNTVVVTHHGVSPLSIHERFRGDSLNCAFMTDLSNEIIDRGPDLWVHGHTHNSFDYTLGKTRVVVNPYGYKDVEVNPQYDKQLVIEL
;
A
#
# COMPACT_ATOMS: atom_id res chain seq x y z
N MET A 1 14.89 -4.39 -11.69
CA MET A 1 13.47 -4.78 -11.55
C MET A 1 13.04 -5.46 -12.84
N ASN A 2 12.61 -6.72 -12.78
CA ASN A 2 12.37 -7.54 -13.99
C ASN A 2 11.13 -7.10 -14.77
N ASP A 3 10.18 -6.43 -14.11
CA ASP A 3 8.91 -5.99 -14.69
C ASP A 3 9.12 -5.24 -16.01
N PHE A 4 10.05 -4.28 -16.03
CA PHE A 4 10.36 -3.45 -17.20
C PHE A 4 11.20 -4.14 -18.29
N VAL A 5 11.55 -5.42 -18.07
CA VAL A 5 12.30 -6.24 -19.02
C VAL A 5 11.41 -7.34 -19.60
N VAL A 6 10.57 -7.95 -18.77
CA VAL A 6 9.80 -9.16 -19.12
C VAL A 6 8.33 -8.89 -19.40
N ILE A 7 7.73 -7.87 -18.79
CA ILE A 7 6.31 -7.56 -18.98
C ILE A 7 6.12 -6.82 -20.30
N LYS A 8 5.21 -7.35 -21.12
CA LYS A 8 4.75 -6.73 -22.36
C LYS A 8 3.29 -6.34 -22.22
N LYS A 9 2.95 -5.16 -22.73
CA LYS A 9 1.58 -4.68 -22.88
C LYS A 9 0.89 -5.44 -24.02
N ALA A 10 -0.42 -5.23 -24.16
CA ALA A 10 -1.24 -5.89 -25.18
C ALA A 10 -0.78 -5.61 -26.62
N ASP A 11 -0.15 -4.45 -26.86
CA ASP A 11 0.42 -4.05 -28.15
C ASP A 11 1.81 -4.66 -28.44
N GLY A 12 2.34 -5.48 -27.52
CA GLY A 12 3.64 -6.14 -27.62
C GLY A 12 4.84 -5.27 -27.22
N THR A 13 4.63 -4.00 -26.88
CA THR A 13 5.70 -3.13 -26.35
C THR A 13 5.95 -3.43 -24.86
N ARG A 14 7.14 -3.06 -24.37
CA ARG A 14 7.50 -3.28 -22.95
C ARG A 14 6.75 -2.30 -22.04
N LEU A 15 6.47 -2.74 -20.82
CA LEU A 15 6.05 -1.83 -19.75
C LEU A 15 7.24 -0.94 -19.36
N MET A 16 7.03 0.36 -19.30
CA MET A 16 8.04 1.34 -18.89
C MET A 16 7.82 1.80 -17.44
N PRO A 17 8.87 2.12 -16.68
CA PRO A 17 8.74 2.67 -15.33
C PRO A 17 7.80 3.87 -15.26
N GLU A 18 7.91 4.79 -16.22
CA GLU A 18 7.12 6.02 -16.27
C GLU A 18 5.62 5.72 -16.35
N GLU A 19 5.23 4.67 -17.07
CA GLU A 19 3.82 4.23 -17.17
C GLU A 19 3.28 3.78 -15.81
N THR A 20 4.09 3.09 -15.00
CA THR A 20 3.69 2.68 -13.65
C THR A 20 3.56 3.88 -12.70
N VAL A 21 4.38 4.93 -12.90
CA VAL A 21 4.24 6.18 -12.16
C VAL A 21 2.95 6.89 -12.54
N ASP A 22 2.59 6.89 -13.82
CA ASP A 22 1.34 7.52 -14.28
C ASP A 22 0.11 6.78 -13.77
N LEU A 23 0.11 5.44 -13.81
CA LEU A 23 -0.92 4.60 -13.20
C LEU A 23 -1.06 4.84 -11.69
N PHE A 24 0.06 5.02 -10.99
CA PHE A 24 0.06 5.37 -9.57
C PHE A 24 -0.59 6.75 -9.34
N ARG A 25 -0.21 7.76 -10.13
CA ARG A 25 -0.78 9.12 -10.03
C ARG A 25 -2.28 9.12 -10.28
N GLU A 26 -2.75 8.34 -11.26
CA GLU A 26 -4.17 8.17 -11.55
C GLU A 26 -4.90 7.51 -10.37
N SER A 27 -4.38 6.39 -9.86
CA SER A 27 -4.97 5.67 -8.72
C SER A 27 -5.02 6.54 -7.47
N LYS A 28 -3.93 7.25 -7.16
CA LYS A 28 -3.85 8.19 -6.04
C LYS A 28 -4.91 9.28 -6.16
N ARG A 29 -5.02 9.91 -7.34
CA ARG A 29 -6.01 10.96 -7.60
C ARG A 29 -7.42 10.43 -7.37
N TYR A 30 -7.76 9.29 -7.98
CA TYR A 30 -9.07 8.65 -7.83
C TYR A 30 -9.43 8.37 -6.36
N ILE A 31 -8.51 7.78 -5.59
CA ILE A 31 -8.74 7.46 -4.17
C ILE A 31 -9.10 8.73 -3.41
N PHE A 32 -8.27 9.77 -3.49
CA PHE A 32 -8.49 10.95 -2.67
C PHE A 32 -9.64 11.84 -3.15
N GLU A 33 -9.94 11.87 -4.46
CA GLU A 33 -11.17 12.53 -4.95
C GLU A 33 -12.42 11.80 -4.47
N THR A 34 -12.38 10.47 -4.42
CA THR A 34 -13.48 9.65 -3.91
C THR A 34 -13.68 9.86 -2.40
N LEU A 35 -12.58 9.93 -1.63
CA LEU A 35 -12.64 10.27 -0.20
C LEU A 35 -13.24 11.66 0.04
N ALA A 36 -12.81 12.65 -0.74
CA ALA A 36 -13.38 14.00 -0.64
C ALA A 36 -14.88 14.01 -0.96
N ALA A 37 -15.31 13.26 -1.99
CA ALA A 37 -16.72 13.14 -2.36
C ALA A 37 -17.57 12.35 -1.34
N ALA A 38 -16.95 11.48 -0.55
CA ALA A 38 -17.64 10.72 0.50
C ALA A 38 -18.07 11.59 1.69
N GLY A 39 -17.40 12.72 1.92
CA GLY A 39 -17.69 13.64 3.03
C GLY A 39 -17.48 12.99 4.39
N ASP A 40 -18.47 13.10 5.28
CA ASP A 40 -18.41 12.61 6.66
C ASP A 40 -18.76 11.12 6.82
N LYS A 41 -18.84 10.36 5.73
CA LYS A 41 -19.10 8.91 5.81
C LYS A 41 -17.86 8.16 6.28
N ASN A 42 -18.08 7.11 7.06
CA ASN A 42 -17.01 6.16 7.38
C ASN A 42 -16.52 5.49 6.10
N THR A 43 -15.22 5.57 5.85
CA THR A 43 -14.57 5.12 4.62
C THR A 43 -13.43 4.16 4.93
N VAL A 44 -13.29 3.17 4.05
CA VAL A 44 -12.20 2.19 4.09
C VAL A 44 -11.52 2.18 2.73
N VAL A 45 -10.21 2.29 2.72
CA VAL A 45 -9.39 2.14 1.52
C VAL A 45 -8.59 0.85 1.61
N VAL A 46 -8.57 0.08 0.52
CA VAL A 46 -7.81 -1.16 0.42
C VAL A 46 -6.87 -1.08 -0.78
N THR A 47 -5.57 -1.21 -0.54
CA THR A 47 -4.53 -1.22 -1.58
C THR A 47 -3.59 -2.41 -1.40
N HIS A 48 -2.76 -2.71 -2.39
CA HIS A 48 -1.73 -3.75 -2.22
C HIS A 48 -0.45 -3.21 -1.58
N HIS A 49 0.14 -2.17 -2.19
CA HIS A 49 1.40 -1.58 -1.75
C HIS A 49 1.23 -0.66 -0.53
N GLY A 50 2.32 -0.50 0.22
CA GLY A 50 2.36 0.33 1.42
C GLY A 50 2.30 1.83 1.11
N VAL A 51 1.82 2.58 2.10
CA VAL A 51 1.55 4.04 1.99
C VAL A 51 2.35 4.89 2.97
N SER A 52 3.19 4.27 3.79
CA SER A 52 4.05 4.96 4.75
C SER A 52 5.30 4.15 5.06
N PRO A 53 6.45 4.80 5.35
CA PRO A 53 7.65 4.15 5.87
C PRO A 53 7.42 3.38 7.19
N LEU A 54 6.34 3.68 7.92
CA LEU A 54 5.97 2.93 9.12
C LEU A 54 5.64 1.46 8.86
N SER A 55 5.29 1.11 7.60
CA SER A 55 5.10 -0.27 7.16
C SER A 55 6.39 -0.93 6.65
N ILE A 56 7.56 -0.30 6.81
CA ILE A 56 8.85 -0.89 6.44
C ILE A 56 9.43 -1.60 7.67
N HIS A 57 9.61 -2.92 7.56
CA HIS A 57 10.26 -3.71 8.60
C HIS A 57 11.70 -3.23 8.82
N GLU A 58 12.18 -3.24 10.07
CA GLU A 58 13.51 -2.73 10.46
C GLU A 58 14.64 -3.22 9.55
N ARG A 59 14.58 -4.50 9.15
CA ARG A 59 15.56 -5.16 8.26
C ARG A 59 15.77 -4.46 6.91
N PHE A 60 14.80 -3.66 6.45
CA PHE A 60 14.85 -2.96 5.17
C PHE A 60 14.93 -1.43 5.33
N ARG A 61 15.01 -0.91 6.56
CA ARG A 61 15.08 0.54 6.76
C ARG A 61 16.32 1.11 6.09
N GLY A 62 16.12 2.22 5.36
CA GLY A 62 17.19 2.91 4.62
C GLY A 62 17.58 2.24 3.31
N ASP A 63 16.98 1.11 2.94
CA ASP A 63 17.22 0.50 1.62
C ASP A 63 16.71 1.43 0.51
N SER A 64 17.57 1.71 -0.47
CA SER A 64 17.25 2.57 -1.61
C SER A 64 16.20 1.98 -2.53
N LEU A 65 15.96 0.66 -2.46
CA LEU A 65 14.93 -0.02 -3.25
C LEU A 65 13.52 0.13 -2.68
N ASN A 66 13.36 0.62 -1.44
CA ASN A 66 12.03 0.77 -0.82
C ASN A 66 11.08 1.64 -1.66
N CYS A 67 11.59 2.62 -2.39
CA CYS A 67 10.78 3.48 -3.27
C CYS A 67 10.08 2.73 -4.40
N ALA A 68 10.55 1.52 -4.72
CA ALA A 68 9.94 0.66 -5.73
C ALA A 68 8.81 -0.23 -5.16
N PHE A 69 8.64 -0.26 -3.84
CA PHE A 69 7.73 -1.15 -3.12
C PHE A 69 6.74 -0.41 -2.21
N MET A 70 7.01 0.86 -1.91
CA MET A 70 6.23 1.72 -1.02
C MET A 70 6.37 3.17 -1.47
N THR A 71 5.25 3.90 -1.52
CA THR A 71 5.25 5.36 -1.72
C THR A 71 4.76 6.03 -0.46
N ASP A 72 5.53 6.98 0.06
CA ASP A 72 5.14 7.73 1.24
C ASP A 72 3.99 8.71 0.91
N LEU A 73 2.82 8.42 1.45
CA LEU A 73 1.61 9.23 1.38
C LEU A 73 1.19 9.73 2.76
N SER A 74 2.10 9.69 3.75
CA SER A 74 1.77 9.95 5.15
C SER A 74 1.13 11.33 5.34
N ASN A 75 1.65 12.36 4.68
CA ASN A 75 1.11 13.73 4.79
C ASN A 75 -0.30 13.85 4.21
N GLU A 76 -0.54 13.28 3.03
CA GLU A 76 -1.88 13.30 2.41
C GLU A 76 -2.90 12.47 3.21
N ILE A 77 -2.47 11.36 3.83
CA ILE A 77 -3.33 10.56 4.70
C ILE A 77 -3.64 11.30 6.00
N ILE A 78 -2.65 11.96 6.62
CA ILE A 78 -2.86 12.77 7.83
C ILE A 78 -3.90 13.87 7.57
N ASP A 79 -3.82 14.53 6.41
CA ASP A 79 -4.71 15.64 6.04
C ASP A 79 -6.13 15.16 5.68
N ARG A 80 -6.24 14.11 4.86
CA ARG A 80 -7.51 13.74 4.20
C ARG A 80 -7.69 12.24 3.96
N GLY A 81 -7.12 11.43 4.84
CA GLY A 81 -7.22 9.98 4.80
C GLY A 81 -8.59 9.43 5.23
N PRO A 82 -8.83 8.13 4.97
CA PRO A 82 -10.04 7.41 5.41
C PRO A 82 -10.02 7.12 6.92
N ASP A 83 -11.02 6.43 7.44
CA ASP A 83 -11.01 5.94 8.83
C ASP A 83 -10.11 4.71 8.97
N LEU A 84 -10.08 3.86 7.93
CA LEU A 84 -9.18 2.72 7.84
C LEU A 84 -8.53 2.60 6.47
N TRP A 85 -7.22 2.33 6.47
CA TRP A 85 -6.46 1.92 5.31
C TRP A 85 -5.89 0.52 5.52
N VAL A 86 -6.23 -0.43 4.64
CA VAL A 86 -5.67 -1.78 4.66
C VAL A 86 -4.71 -1.96 3.50
N HIS A 87 -3.51 -2.48 3.77
CA HIS A 87 -2.60 -2.88 2.71
C HIS A 87 -1.84 -4.18 3.01
N GLY A 88 -1.02 -4.64 2.06
CA GLY A 88 -0.22 -5.86 2.17
C GLY A 88 1.23 -5.63 1.76
N HIS A 89 1.73 -6.51 0.88
CA HIS A 89 3.06 -6.48 0.24
C HIS A 89 4.27 -6.76 1.16
N THR A 90 4.29 -6.23 2.38
CA THR A 90 5.47 -6.21 3.26
C THR A 90 5.86 -7.57 3.86
N HIS A 91 4.94 -8.53 3.86
CA HIS A 91 5.06 -9.84 4.54
C HIS A 91 5.30 -9.74 6.06
N ASN A 92 5.07 -8.57 6.64
CA ASN A 92 5.11 -8.31 8.08
C ASN A 92 3.83 -7.59 8.48
N SER A 93 3.31 -7.89 9.68
CA SER A 93 2.11 -7.22 10.19
C SER A 93 2.43 -5.85 10.78
N PHE A 94 1.55 -4.87 10.56
CA PHE A 94 1.65 -3.52 11.11
C PHE A 94 0.26 -3.01 11.50
N ASP A 95 0.19 -2.22 12.56
CA ASP A 95 -1.02 -1.52 13.01
C ASP A 95 -0.60 -0.19 13.63
N TYR A 96 -0.94 0.92 12.98
CA TYR A 96 -0.55 2.26 13.40
C TYR A 96 -1.56 3.30 12.92
N THR A 97 -1.40 4.53 13.38
CA THR A 97 -2.30 5.64 13.03
C THR A 97 -1.54 6.77 12.32
N LEU A 98 -2.14 7.30 11.26
CA LEU A 98 -1.73 8.52 10.57
C LEU A 98 -2.88 9.53 10.63
N GLY A 99 -2.75 10.56 11.48
CA GLY A 99 -3.85 11.50 11.72
C GLY A 99 -5.05 10.78 12.33
N LYS A 100 -6.18 10.76 11.61
CA LYS A 100 -7.37 9.96 12.00
C LYS A 100 -7.39 8.55 11.43
N THR A 101 -6.56 8.27 10.41
CA THR A 101 -6.59 7.00 9.68
C THR A 101 -5.84 5.93 10.45
N ARG A 102 -6.50 4.82 10.79
CA ARG A 102 -5.82 3.60 11.19
C ARG A 102 -5.29 2.89 9.95
N VAL A 103 -4.04 2.45 9.96
CA VAL A 103 -3.44 1.66 8.89
C VAL A 103 -3.16 0.25 9.42
N VAL A 104 -3.73 -0.76 8.77
CA VAL A 104 -3.61 -2.17 9.17
C VAL A 104 -3.02 -3.00 8.04
N VAL A 105 -2.03 -3.83 8.38
CA VAL A 105 -1.29 -4.68 7.45
C VAL A 105 -1.26 -6.08 8.06
N ASN A 106 -1.89 -7.04 7.39
CA ASN A 106 -1.99 -8.43 7.87
C ASN A 106 -1.72 -9.45 6.72
N PRO A 107 -0.54 -9.42 6.09
CA PRO A 107 -0.21 -10.31 4.98
C PRO A 107 0.15 -11.71 5.49
N TYR A 108 -0.18 -12.75 4.72
CA TYR A 108 0.20 -14.14 5.01
C TYR A 108 1.71 -14.40 4.83
N GLY A 109 2.32 -13.80 3.82
CA GLY A 109 3.68 -14.10 3.37
C GLY A 109 3.73 -15.22 2.33
N TYR A 110 4.90 -15.82 2.14
CA TYR A 110 5.09 -16.93 1.21
C TYR A 110 4.89 -18.26 1.92
N LYS A 111 3.93 -19.04 1.43
CA LYS A 111 3.69 -20.40 1.93
C LYS A 111 4.99 -21.22 1.86
N ASP A 112 5.29 -21.92 2.95
CA ASP A 112 6.43 -22.84 3.06
C ASP A 112 7.83 -22.19 2.93
N VAL A 113 7.92 -20.85 2.80
CA VAL A 113 9.19 -20.12 2.63
C VAL A 113 9.35 -19.03 3.68
N GLU A 114 8.36 -18.14 3.80
CA GLU A 114 8.40 -16.98 4.69
C GLU A 114 6.97 -16.66 5.11
N VAL A 115 6.43 -17.46 6.03
CA VAL A 115 5.11 -17.20 6.60
C VAL A 115 5.26 -16.11 7.66
N ASN A 116 4.42 -15.09 7.59
CA ASN A 116 4.33 -14.06 8.61
C ASN A 116 3.79 -14.68 9.92
N PRO A 117 4.58 -14.75 11.01
CA PRO A 117 4.14 -15.38 12.26
C PRO A 117 3.00 -14.60 12.94
N GLN A 118 2.81 -13.33 12.58
CA GLN A 118 1.75 -12.46 13.10
C GLN A 118 0.54 -12.39 12.16
N TYR A 119 0.48 -13.22 11.12
CA TYR A 119 -0.70 -13.31 10.28
C TYR A 119 -1.87 -13.86 11.08
N ASP A 120 -2.94 -13.10 11.16
CA ASP A 120 -4.18 -13.52 11.78
C ASP A 120 -5.26 -13.75 10.72
N LYS A 121 -5.59 -15.01 10.47
CA LYS A 121 -6.64 -15.41 9.52
C LYS A 121 -8.05 -14.94 9.95
N GLN A 122 -8.24 -14.67 11.23
CA GLN A 122 -9.53 -14.31 11.82
C GLN A 122 -9.58 -12.84 12.25
N LEU A 123 -8.63 -12.02 11.80
CA LEU A 123 -8.57 -10.61 12.18
C LEU A 123 -9.89 -9.89 11.85
N VAL A 124 -10.51 -9.33 12.87
CA VAL A 124 -11.67 -8.44 12.77
C VAL A 124 -11.22 -7.04 13.18
N ILE A 125 -11.57 -6.05 12.36
CA ILE A 125 -11.27 -4.63 12.63
C ILE A 125 -12.60 -3.92 12.87
N GLU A 126 -12.75 -3.37 14.07
CA GLU A 126 -13.88 -2.49 14.42
C GLU A 126 -13.54 -1.04 14.08
N LEU A 127 -14.52 -0.32 13.51
CA LEU A 127 -14.43 1.08 13.08
C LEU A 127 -15.36 1.96 13.91
#